data_AF-A0A8B7BGZ7-F1
#
_entry.id   AF-A0A8B7BGZ7-F1
#
_cell.length_a   1.000
_cell.length_b   1.000
_cell.length_c   1.000
_cell.angle_alpha   90.00
_cell.angle_beta   90.00
_cell.angle_gamma   90.00
#
_symmetry.space_group_name_H-M   'P 1'
#
loop_
_entity.id
_entity.type
_entity.pdbx_description
1 polymer ?
#
loop_
_entity_poly.entity_id
_entity_poly.type
_entity_poly.pdbx_seq_one_letter_code
_entity_poly.pdbx_strand_id
1 'polypeptide(L)'
;MATAARGHGLMLRVQQLEAEFPSIEKTFFTQTNNSSFPCNDGIDWHANIQMDQNLITQGDMPRFIVDSYEECRGPPHLFTLDKFDVAGAGACLKRYSDPSFFKVVLASSGMLETELPREKKAHS
;
A
#
# COMPACT_ATOMS: atom_id res chain seq x y z
N MET A 1 -8.94 10.83 17.25
CA MET A 1 -7.77 11.63 17.72
C MET A 1 -6.64 11.72 16.71
N ALA A 2 -6.38 10.70 15.87
CA ALA A 2 -5.29 10.71 14.88
C ALA A 2 -5.30 11.91 13.91
N THR A 3 -6.46 12.28 13.37
CA THR A 3 -6.59 13.41 12.43
C THR A 3 -6.24 14.76 13.08
N ALA A 4 -6.61 14.96 14.34
CA ALA A 4 -6.32 16.21 15.06
C ALA A 4 -4.81 16.36 15.33
N ALA A 5 -4.14 15.28 15.75
CA ALA A 5 -2.69 15.28 15.94
C ALA A 5 -1.95 15.54 14.62
N ARG A 6 -2.39 14.90 13.52
CA ARG A 6 -1.86 15.18 12.17
C ARG A 6 -2.08 16.64 11.77
N GLY A 7 -3.28 17.18 11.99
CA GLY A 7 -3.61 18.57 11.70
C GLY A 7 -2.73 19.55 12.48
N HIS A 8 -2.48 19.28 13.76
CA HIS A 8 -1.58 20.10 14.56
C HIS A 8 -0.14 20.06 14.04
N GLY A 9 0.37 18.87 13.68
CA GLY A 9 1.70 18.73 13.08
C GLY A 9 1.84 19.48 11.75
N LEU A 10 0.79 19.47 10.91
CA LEU A 10 0.77 20.27 9.67
C LEU A 10 0.80 21.76 9.95
N MET A 11 0.01 22.25 10.91
CA MET A 11 -0.02 23.66 11.30
C MET A 11 1.36 24.18 11.72
N LEU A 12 2.07 23.44 12.57
CA LEU A 12 3.41 23.83 13.03
C LEU A 12 4.40 23.94 11.87
N ARG A 13 4.34 23.02 10.90
CA ARG A 13 5.20 23.06 9.71
C ARG A 13 4.88 24.25 8.82
N VAL A 14 3.61 24.60 8.67
CA VAL A 14 3.18 25.78 7.89
C VAL A 14 3.70 27.06 8.54
N GLN A 15 3.53 27.22 9.85
CA GLN A 15 4.02 28.39 10.60
C GLN A 15 5.54 28.54 10.49
N GLN A 16 6.28 27.43 10.56
CA GLN A 16 7.74 27.45 10.40
C GLN A 16 8.14 27.92 9.00
N LEU A 17 7.49 27.40 7.96
CA LEU A 17 7.77 27.81 6.58
C LEU A 17 7.47 29.30 6.38
N GLU A 18 6.29 29.77 6.82
CA GLU A 18 5.91 31.18 6.73
C GLU A 18 6.93 32.13 7.40
N ALA A 19 7.58 31.69 8.49
CA ALA A 19 8.63 32.45 9.15
C ALA A 19 9.98 32.44 8.38
N GLU A 20 10.30 31.36 7.67
CA GLU A 20 11.56 31.20 6.93
C GLU A 20 11.55 31.89 5.55
N PHE A 21 10.40 31.91 4.87
CA PHE A 21 10.24 32.46 3.51
C PHE A 21 10.78 33.89 3.33
N PRO A 22 10.46 34.86 4.21
CA PRO A 22 10.93 36.23 4.04
C PRO A 22 12.45 36.40 4.06
N SER A 23 13.18 35.51 4.75
CA SER A 23 14.64 35.52 4.78
C SER A 23 15.21 35.05 3.44
N ILE A 24 14.65 33.96 2.90
CA ILE A 24 15.03 33.38 1.61
C ILE A 24 14.78 34.38 0.48
N GLU A 25 13.61 35.01 0.44
CA GLU A 25 13.28 36.02 -0.57
C GLU A 25 14.27 37.18 -0.57
N LYS A 26 14.61 37.70 0.62
CA LYS A 26 15.61 38.78 0.74
C LYS A 26 16.96 38.37 0.18
N THR A 27 17.44 37.16 0.50
CA THR A 27 18.73 36.69 -0.05
C THR A 27 18.69 36.62 -1.58
N PHE A 28 17.59 36.15 -2.15
CA PHE A 28 17.40 36.08 -3.60
C PHE A 28 17.38 37.46 -4.27
N PHE A 29 16.63 38.42 -3.70
CA PHE A 29 16.53 39.78 -4.26
C PHE A 29 17.79 40.63 -4.08
N THR A 30 18.59 40.38 -3.03
CA THR A 30 19.87 41.08 -2.81
C THR A 30 21.02 40.56 -3.67
N GLN A 31 20.83 39.42 -4.35
CA GLN A 31 21.87 38.78 -5.15
C GLN A 31 21.95 39.42 -6.55
N THR A 32 23.07 40.10 -6.81
CA THR A 32 23.27 40.89 -8.04
C THR A 32 23.98 40.15 -9.17
N ASN A 33 24.61 39.00 -8.88
CA ASN A 33 25.35 38.20 -9.85
C ASN A 33 24.64 36.86 -10.11
N ASN A 34 24.02 36.72 -11.28
CA ASN A 34 23.31 35.49 -11.69
C ASN A 34 24.25 34.29 -11.95
N SER A 35 25.58 34.49 -11.96
CA SER A 35 26.58 33.44 -12.18
C SER A 35 26.88 32.57 -10.95
N SER A 36 26.37 32.94 -9.77
CA SER A 36 26.62 32.20 -8.51
C SER A 36 25.56 31.15 -8.19
N PHE A 37 24.55 30.95 -9.04
CA PHE A 37 23.63 29.83 -8.90
C PHE A 37 24.27 28.59 -9.50
N PRO A 38 24.67 27.59 -8.69
CA PRO A 38 25.07 26.31 -9.25
C PRO A 38 23.85 25.71 -9.96
N CYS A 39 23.93 25.56 -11.28
CA CYS A 39 23.02 24.73 -12.06
C CYS A 39 23.33 23.27 -11.70
N ASN A 40 22.84 22.84 -10.53
CA ASN A 40 22.80 21.44 -10.19
C ASN A 40 21.60 20.84 -10.91
N ASP A 41 21.66 19.55 -11.27
CA ASP A 41 20.60 18.80 -11.97
C ASP A 41 19.28 18.69 -11.17
N GLY A 42 19.15 19.44 -10.08
CA GLY A 42 18.02 19.45 -9.17
C GLY A 42 18.04 18.26 -8.21
N ILE A 43 17.01 18.21 -7.38
CA ILE A 43 16.65 17.02 -6.59
C ILE A 43 15.37 16.50 -7.21
N ASP A 44 15.30 15.19 -7.48
CA ASP A 44 14.08 14.56 -7.98
C ASP A 44 13.00 14.58 -6.89
N TRP A 45 12.05 15.51 -7.02
CA TRP A 45 10.91 15.62 -6.13
C TRP A 45 9.80 14.69 -6.58
N HIS A 46 9.46 13.72 -5.74
CA HIS A 46 8.29 12.87 -5.92
C HIS A 46 7.34 13.01 -4.74
N ALA A 47 6.04 13.01 -5.04
CA ALA A 47 5.03 12.87 -4.00
C ALA A 47 5.11 11.46 -3.39
N ASN A 48 5.03 11.34 -2.07
CA ASN A 48 4.90 10.05 -1.40
C ASN A 48 3.46 9.52 -1.59
N ILE A 49 3.20 8.90 -2.74
CA ILE A 49 1.92 8.25 -3.04
C ILE A 49 2.01 6.81 -2.53
N GLN A 50 1.40 6.56 -1.37
CA GLN A 50 1.24 5.19 -0.86
C GLN A 50 -0.15 4.70 -1.25
N MET A 51 -0.19 3.62 -2.02
CA MET A 51 -1.43 2.90 -2.30
C MET A 51 -1.58 1.80 -1.26
N ASP A 52 -2.61 1.92 -0.42
CA ASP A 52 -2.95 0.88 0.54
C ASP A 52 -3.42 -0.37 -0.21
N GLN A 53 -2.80 -1.50 0.08
CA GLN A 53 -3.13 -2.81 -0.49
C GLN A 53 -3.70 -3.71 0.59
N ASN A 54 -4.53 -4.67 0.19
CA ASN A 54 -5.14 -5.63 1.09
C ASN A 54 -6.07 -4.99 2.13
N LEU A 55 -6.84 -3.96 1.75
CA LEU A 55 -7.75 -3.20 2.62
C LEU A 55 -8.69 -4.05 3.50
N ILE A 56 -9.06 -5.24 3.02
CA ILE A 56 -9.95 -6.17 3.73
C ILE A 56 -9.21 -6.93 4.83
N THR A 57 -7.92 -7.23 4.65
CA THR A 57 -7.09 -7.96 5.63
C THR A 57 -6.17 -7.05 6.42
N GLN A 58 -6.02 -5.78 6.01
CA GLN A 58 -5.14 -4.79 6.63
C GLN A 58 -5.89 -4.11 7.78
N GLY A 59 -5.98 -4.80 8.91
CA GLY A 59 -6.57 -4.27 10.14
C GLY A 59 -7.50 -5.26 10.82
N ASP A 60 -7.98 -4.85 11.99
CA ASP A 60 -8.95 -5.63 12.75
C ASP A 60 -10.34 -5.54 12.11
N MET A 61 -11.01 -6.68 12.04
CA MET A 61 -12.38 -6.74 11.55
C MET A 61 -13.31 -5.93 12.47
N PRO A 62 -14.23 -5.11 11.92
CA PRO A 62 -15.20 -4.38 12.74
C PRO A 62 -15.97 -5.32 13.66
N ARG A 63 -16.15 -4.89 14.92
CA ARG A 63 -16.77 -5.71 15.98
C ARG A 63 -18.12 -6.31 15.57
N PHE A 64 -18.98 -5.54 14.93
CA PHE A 64 -20.30 -6.03 14.48
C PHE A 64 -20.21 -7.21 13.50
N ILE A 65 -19.15 -7.27 12.68
CA ILE A 65 -18.92 -8.40 11.77
C ILE A 65 -18.36 -9.57 12.56
N VAL A 66 -17.42 -9.33 13.48
CA VAL A 66 -16.87 -10.37 14.36
C VAL A 66 -17.98 -11.03 15.17
N ASP A 67 -18.82 -10.25 15.83
CA ASP A 67 -19.93 -10.75 16.65
C ASP A 67 -20.88 -11.62 15.82
N SER A 68 -21.19 -11.21 14.58
CA SER A 68 -22.01 -12.00 13.64
C SER A 68 -21.29 -13.27 13.17
N TYR A 69 -19.97 -13.22 13.00
CA TYR A 69 -19.16 -14.34 12.56
C TYR A 69 -19.02 -15.41 13.64
N GLU A 70 -18.87 -15.01 14.91
CA GLU A 70 -18.80 -15.93 16.05
C GLU A 70 -20.12 -16.68 16.29
N GLU A 71 -21.27 -16.12 15.89
CA GLU A 71 -22.56 -16.81 15.92
C GLU A 71 -22.71 -17.84 14.78
N CYS A 72 -21.92 -17.70 13.70
CA CYS A 72 -21.96 -18.63 12.58
C CYS A 72 -21.39 -20.00 12.95
N ARG A 73 -21.85 -21.05 12.25
CA ARG A 73 -21.27 -22.39 12.44
C ARG A 73 -19.85 -22.44 11.89
N GLY A 74 -18.91 -22.81 12.76
CA GLY A 74 -17.53 -23.11 12.36
C GLY A 74 -17.43 -24.29 11.39
N PRO A 75 -16.28 -24.44 10.72
CA PRO A 75 -16.05 -25.57 9.81
C PRO A 75 -16.09 -26.90 10.59
N PRO A 76 -16.39 -28.02 9.92
CA PRO A 76 -16.29 -29.33 10.54
C PRO A 76 -14.86 -29.58 11.09
N HIS A 77 -14.75 -30.40 12.14
CA HIS A 77 -13.47 -30.72 12.81
C HIS A 77 -12.60 -31.70 11.99
N LEU A 78 -12.30 -31.32 10.74
CA LEU A 78 -11.55 -32.12 9.76
C LEU A 78 -10.08 -32.29 10.12
N PHE A 79 -9.55 -31.50 11.06
CA PHE A 79 -8.16 -31.61 11.53
C PHE A 79 -7.83 -33.01 12.08
N THR A 80 -8.84 -33.75 12.53
CA THR A 80 -8.70 -35.13 13.01
C THR A 80 -8.31 -36.12 11.91
N LEU A 81 -8.59 -35.79 10.65
CA LEU A 81 -8.31 -36.59 9.46
C LEU A 81 -6.96 -36.25 8.83
N ASP A 82 -6.34 -35.13 9.20
CA ASP A 82 -5.07 -34.66 8.63
C ASP A 82 -3.94 -35.70 8.76
N LYS A 83 -3.99 -36.55 9.78
CA LYS A 83 -3.02 -37.65 9.99
C LYS A 83 -3.04 -38.72 8.89
N PHE A 84 -4.13 -38.80 8.13
CA PHE A 84 -4.29 -39.71 6.99
C PHE A 84 -4.03 -39.00 5.66
N ASP A 85 -3.75 -37.70 5.71
CA ASP A 85 -3.51 -36.89 4.54
C ASP A 85 -2.01 -36.80 4.23
N VAL A 86 -1.64 -36.97 2.96
CA VAL A 86 -0.24 -36.86 2.49
C VAL A 86 0.31 -35.45 2.73
N ALA A 87 -0.53 -34.42 2.70
CA ALA A 87 -0.13 -33.04 2.95
C ALA A 87 -0.09 -32.66 4.45
N GLY A 88 -0.54 -33.54 5.34
CA GLY A 88 -0.43 -33.36 6.79
C GLY A 88 -1.38 -32.31 7.38
N ALA A 89 -0.95 -31.65 8.46
CA ALA A 89 -1.77 -30.75 9.26
C ALA A 89 -2.40 -29.62 8.44
N GLY A 90 -3.70 -29.40 8.62
CA GLY A 90 -4.53 -28.42 7.92
C GLY A 90 -4.93 -28.80 6.49
N ALA A 91 -4.45 -29.92 5.95
CA ALA A 91 -4.73 -30.31 4.57
C ALA A 91 -6.21 -30.60 4.32
N CYS A 92 -6.86 -31.31 5.24
CA CYS A 92 -8.28 -31.65 5.09
C CYS A 92 -9.15 -30.40 5.17
N LEU A 93 -8.80 -29.43 6.02
CA LEU A 93 -9.54 -28.17 6.11
C LEU A 93 -9.34 -27.31 4.85
N LYS A 94 -8.11 -27.21 4.33
CA LYS A 94 -7.84 -26.48 3.07
C LYS A 94 -8.63 -27.06 1.88
N ARG A 95 -8.75 -28.39 1.79
CA ARG A 95 -9.59 -29.02 0.75
C ARG A 95 -11.07 -28.71 0.90
N TYR A 96 -11.55 -28.52 2.14
CA TYR A 96 -12.92 -28.11 2.40
C TYR A 96 -13.15 -26.61 2.08
N SER A 97 -12.22 -25.75 2.49
CA SER A 97 -12.27 -24.31 2.22
C SER A 97 -10.86 -23.71 2.26
N ASP A 98 -10.43 -23.14 1.14
CA ASP A 98 -9.16 -22.42 1.04
C ASP A 98 -9.36 -21.02 0.40
N PRO A 99 -9.55 -19.98 1.22
CA PRO A 99 -9.66 -18.60 0.73
C PRO A 99 -8.41 -18.09 0.01
N SER A 100 -7.24 -18.69 0.24
CA SER A 100 -5.99 -18.27 -0.41
C SER A 100 -5.93 -18.67 -1.88
N PHE A 101 -6.76 -19.62 -2.31
CA PHE A 101 -6.92 -20.05 -3.70
C PHE A 101 -7.09 -18.86 -4.65
N PHE A 102 -7.91 -17.88 -4.29
CA PHE A 102 -8.16 -16.70 -5.12
C PHE A 102 -6.89 -15.87 -5.35
N LYS A 103 -6.02 -15.73 -4.35
CA LYS A 103 -4.75 -14.98 -4.51
C LYS A 103 -3.81 -15.70 -5.48
N VAL A 104 -3.71 -17.02 -5.38
CA VAL A 104 -2.84 -17.86 -6.22
C VAL A 104 -3.33 -17.85 -7.68
N VAL A 105 -4.63 -18.05 -7.90
CA VAL A 105 -5.21 -18.06 -9.25
C VAL A 105 -5.09 -16.69 -9.92
N LEU A 106 -5.35 -15.61 -9.19
CA LEU A 106 -5.23 -14.25 -9.73
C LEU A 106 -3.77 -13.92 -10.08
N ALA A 107 -2.80 -14.30 -9.25
CA ALA A 107 -1.38 -14.11 -9.55
C ALA A 107 -0.97 -14.88 -10.82
N SER A 108 -1.45 -16.12 -10.98
CA SER A 108 -1.19 -16.93 -12.17
C SER A 108 -1.85 -16.37 -13.44
N SER A 109 -3.06 -15.81 -13.33
CA SER A 109 -3.77 -15.20 -14.47
C SER A 109 -3.13 -13.87 -14.91
N GLY A 110 -2.67 -13.06 -13.97
CA GLY A 110 -1.95 -11.81 -14.30
C GLY A 110 -0.62 -12.06 -15.01
N MET A 111 0.07 -13.17 -14.68
CA MET A 111 1.27 -13.60 -15.41
C MET A 111 0.95 -14.00 -16.87
N LEU A 112 -0.16 -14.71 -17.11
CA LEU A 112 -0.62 -15.07 -18.46
C LEU A 112 -0.97 -13.87 -19.34
N GLU A 113 -1.54 -12.80 -18.77
CA GLU A 113 -1.88 -11.57 -19.51
C GLU A 113 -0.62 -10.75 -19.88
N THR A 114 0.42 -10.82 -19.05
CA THR A 114 1.69 -10.11 -19.29
C THR A 114 2.56 -10.80 -20.35
N GLU A 115 2.32 -12.09 -20.62
CA GLU A 115 3.01 -12.87 -21.65
C GLU A 115 2.47 -12.66 -23.07
N LEU A 116 1.39 -11.92 -23.26
CA LEU A 116 0.92 -11.57 -24.60
C LEU A 116 1.81 -10.44 -25.14
N PRO A 117 2.72 -10.69 -26.09
CA PRO A 117 3.59 -9.65 -26.60
C PRO A 117 2.71 -8.62 -27.31
N ARG A 118 2.60 -7.43 -26.72
CA ARG A 118 1.95 -6.27 -27.32
C ARG A 118 2.66 -6.00 -28.65
N GLU A 119 2.07 -6.46 -29.76
CA GLU A 119 2.59 -6.27 -31.11
C GLU A 119 2.93 -4.81 -31.31
N LYS A 120 4.22 -4.52 -31.45
CA LYS A 120 4.71 -3.19 -31.74
C LYS A 120 4.49 -2.98 -33.24
N LYS A 121 3.38 -2.35 -33.64
CA LYS A 121 3.27 -1.81 -35.01
C LYS A 121 4.27 -0.67 -35.15
N ALA A 122 5.39 -0.95 -35.80
CA ALA A 122 6.26 0.09 -36.33
C ALA A 122 5.50 0.84 -37.44
N HIS A 123 5.29 2.13 -37.27
CA HIS A 123 4.92 3.03 -38.36
C HIS A 123 6.23 3.55 -38.96
N SER A 124 6.46 3.23 -40.23
CA SER A 124 7.41 3.94 -41.10
C SER A 124 6.72 5.13 -41.74
#